data_AF-G9AAX8-F1
#
_entry.id   AF-G9AAX8-F1
#
_cell.length_a   1.000
_cell.length_b   1.000
_cell.length_c   1.000
_cell.angle_alpha   90.00
_cell.angle_beta   90.00
_cell.angle_gamma   90.00
#
_symmetry.space_group_name_H-M   'P 1'
#
loop_
_entity.id
_entity.type
_entity.pdbx_description
1 polymer ?
#
loop_
_entity_poly.entity_id
_entity_poly.type
_entity_poly.pdbx_seq_one_letter_code
_entity_poly.pdbx_strand_id
1 'polypeptide(L)'
;MSRIYLPSRGPADWRRLLADPTKHWRSGYSAMCMAERWEEANGLPPEISTLLTSVGPAPELLIAIPEHKVPLPGSRRGESQNDLFALVRAGEQTVAITIEGKVDEPFDQPLGRWLKEASAGKRERLNFMCDLLGLKLPLSDDIRYQLIHRTASAVIEAKRFKTDAAAMVVHSFSPTRRWFEDYAAFAALFGLEAEPDQLHSIEAAHTPRLYLGWASGQFHQSSPLPVQSAF
;
A
#
# COMPACT_ATOMS: atom_id res chain seq x y z
N MET A 1 8.38 -7.49 -15.98
CA MET A 1 8.93 -8.36 -14.91
C MET A 1 8.63 -9.81 -15.21
N SER A 2 9.42 -10.74 -14.67
CA SER A 2 9.10 -12.18 -14.71
C SER A 2 7.69 -12.42 -14.15
N ARG A 3 6.98 -13.41 -14.71
CA ARG A 3 5.68 -13.88 -14.19
C ARG A 3 5.83 -15.10 -13.27
N ILE A 4 7.06 -15.60 -13.11
CA ILE A 4 7.39 -16.75 -12.27
C ILE A 4 8.07 -16.20 -11.01
N TYR A 5 7.49 -16.49 -9.86
CA TYR A 5 7.96 -16.07 -8.55
C TYR A 5 8.54 -17.26 -7.80
N LEU A 6 9.59 -17.03 -7.03
CA LEU A 6 10.17 -18.01 -6.12
C LEU A 6 9.80 -17.62 -4.68
N PRO A 7 9.55 -18.59 -3.79
CA PRO A 7 9.36 -18.29 -2.37
C PRO A 7 10.54 -17.52 -1.79
N SER A 8 10.24 -16.54 -0.93
CA SER A 8 11.24 -15.79 -0.18
C SER A 8 11.99 -16.70 0.78
N ARG A 9 13.26 -16.39 1.04
CA ARG A 9 14.08 -17.00 2.10
C ARG A 9 14.15 -16.14 3.36
N GLY A 10 13.42 -15.03 3.39
CA GLY A 10 13.33 -14.11 4.52
C GLY A 10 13.53 -12.65 4.11
N PRO A 11 13.55 -11.72 5.08
CA PRO A 11 13.47 -10.28 4.83
C PRO A 11 14.53 -9.75 3.84
N ALA A 12 15.76 -10.27 3.90
CA ALA A 12 16.85 -9.84 3.04
C ALA A 12 16.55 -10.00 1.53
N ASP A 13 15.65 -10.92 1.14
CA ASP A 13 15.25 -11.09 -0.26
C ASP A 13 14.42 -9.91 -0.79
N TRP A 14 13.81 -9.10 0.09
CA TRP A 14 13.07 -7.90 -0.29
C TRP A 14 14.03 -6.78 -0.69
N ARG A 15 15.18 -6.69 -0.01
CA ARG A 15 16.19 -5.64 -0.23
C ARG A 15 16.60 -5.49 -1.69
N ARG A 16 16.76 -6.61 -2.41
CA ARG A 16 17.19 -6.62 -3.82
C ARG A 16 16.15 -6.04 -4.80
N LEU A 17 14.91 -5.87 -4.34
CA LEU A 17 13.80 -5.38 -5.15
C LEU A 17 13.65 -3.86 -5.06
N LEU A 18 14.25 -3.24 -4.04
CA LEU A 18 14.22 -1.81 -3.83
C LEU A 18 14.87 -1.04 -4.98
N ALA A 19 14.30 0.11 -5.32
CA ALA A 19 14.87 1.02 -6.31
C ALA A 19 16.26 1.55 -5.90
N ASP A 20 16.49 1.74 -4.60
CA ASP A 20 17.79 2.08 -4.01
C ASP A 20 18.01 1.29 -2.70
N PRO A 21 18.61 0.09 -2.77
CA PRO A 21 18.83 -0.79 -1.62
C PRO A 21 19.79 -0.25 -0.55
N THR A 22 20.58 0.79 -0.87
CA THR A 22 21.53 1.40 0.08
C THR A 22 20.84 2.52 0.86
N LYS A 23 19.94 3.24 0.20
CA LYS A 23 19.16 4.31 0.83
C LYS A 23 17.95 3.78 1.60
N HIS A 24 17.20 2.85 1.02
CA HIS A 24 15.89 2.45 1.55
C HIS A 24 15.95 1.28 2.55
N TRP A 25 17.03 0.48 2.56
CA TRP A 25 17.16 -0.66 3.48
C TRP A 25 17.93 -0.28 4.76
N ARG A 26 17.23 0.33 5.72
CA ARG A 26 17.80 0.81 6.99
C ARG A 26 16.80 0.67 8.13
N SER A 27 17.30 0.53 9.36
CA SER A 27 16.45 0.47 10.55
C SER A 27 15.63 1.74 10.70
N GLY A 28 14.34 1.57 11.03
CA GLY A 28 13.36 2.65 11.11
C GLY A 28 12.79 3.14 9.77
N TYR A 29 13.07 2.45 8.65
CA TYR A 29 12.47 2.76 7.34
C TYR A 29 11.44 1.68 6.97
N SER A 30 10.36 2.10 6.30
CA SER A 30 9.19 1.26 5.98
C SER A 30 9.54 -0.03 5.28
N ALA A 31 10.44 -0.01 4.30
CA ALA A 31 10.81 -1.20 3.52
C ALA A 31 11.32 -2.36 4.41
N MET A 32 12.19 -2.07 5.38
CA MET A 32 12.72 -3.11 6.25
C MET A 32 11.70 -3.54 7.31
N CYS A 33 10.95 -2.58 7.89
CA CYS A 33 9.86 -2.88 8.83
C CYS A 33 8.81 -3.80 8.20
N MET A 34 8.42 -3.52 6.95
CA MET A 34 7.49 -4.36 6.20
C MET A 34 8.07 -5.76 5.97
N ALA A 35 9.30 -5.85 5.49
CA ALA A 35 9.91 -7.14 5.20
C ALA A 35 10.01 -8.01 6.46
N GLU A 36 10.47 -7.46 7.58
CA GLU A 36 10.52 -8.17 8.86
C GLU A 36 9.12 -8.59 9.33
N ARG A 37 8.16 -7.66 9.34
CA ARG A 37 6.82 -7.92 9.86
C ARG A 37 6.05 -8.97 9.06
N TRP A 38 6.13 -8.91 7.74
CA TRP A 38 5.39 -9.83 6.86
C TRP A 38 6.02 -11.22 6.79
N GLU A 39 7.35 -11.32 6.89
CA GLU A 39 8.04 -12.62 6.94
C GLU A 39 7.87 -13.30 8.31
N GLU A 40 7.90 -12.54 9.42
CA GLU A 40 7.70 -13.08 10.76
C GLU A 40 6.27 -13.63 10.97
N ALA A 41 5.26 -12.98 10.38
CA ALA A 41 3.86 -13.34 10.57
C ALA A 41 3.50 -14.74 10.05
N ASN A 42 4.30 -15.31 9.13
CA ASN A 42 4.03 -16.60 8.47
C ASN A 42 2.58 -16.71 7.95
N GLY A 43 2.12 -15.63 7.29
CA GLY A 43 0.72 -15.40 6.95
C GLY A 43 0.45 -13.89 6.85
N LEU A 44 -0.76 -13.46 7.23
CA LEU A 44 -1.05 -12.03 7.37
C LEU A 44 -0.50 -11.51 8.70
N PRO A 45 0.13 -10.31 8.73
CA PRO A 45 0.32 -9.60 9.98
C PRO A 45 -1.01 -9.44 10.73
N PRO A 46 -1.06 -9.66 12.05
CA PRO A 46 -2.27 -9.59 12.87
C PRO A 46 -3.13 -8.34 12.65
N GLU A 47 -2.49 -7.17 12.52
CA GLU A 47 -3.14 -5.89 12.26
C GLU A 47 -3.83 -5.85 10.89
N ILE A 48 -3.25 -6.46 9.86
CA ILE A 48 -3.85 -6.60 8.53
C ILE A 48 -4.97 -7.63 8.56
N SER A 49 -4.76 -8.77 9.24
CA SER A 49 -5.77 -9.81 9.38
C SER A 49 -7.03 -9.28 10.07
N THR A 50 -6.86 -8.57 11.20
CA THR A 50 -7.96 -7.96 11.95
C THR A 50 -8.75 -6.98 11.08
N LEU A 51 -8.05 -6.11 10.35
CA LEU A 51 -8.66 -5.10 9.48
C LEU A 51 -9.52 -5.74 8.36
N LEU A 52 -9.06 -6.87 7.81
CA LEU A 52 -9.76 -7.59 6.73
C LEU A 52 -10.94 -8.45 7.21
N THR A 53 -11.13 -8.65 8.51
CA THR A 53 -12.31 -9.36 9.03
C THR A 53 -13.64 -8.67 8.67
N SER A 54 -13.60 -7.36 8.43
CA SER A 54 -14.73 -6.56 7.92
C SER A 54 -15.13 -6.91 6.49
N VAL A 55 -14.21 -7.49 5.70
CA VAL A 55 -14.51 -8.02 4.36
C VAL A 55 -15.13 -9.41 4.49
N GLY A 56 -14.53 -10.28 5.29
CA GLY A 56 -15.03 -11.63 5.53
C GLY A 56 -14.27 -12.36 6.63
N PRO A 57 -14.82 -13.46 7.16
CA PRO A 57 -14.22 -14.21 8.26
C PRO A 57 -12.90 -14.87 7.85
N ALA A 58 -12.04 -15.13 8.83
CA ALA A 58 -10.77 -15.86 8.66
C ALA A 58 -9.90 -15.42 7.45
N PRO A 59 -9.42 -14.17 7.40
CA PRO A 59 -8.53 -13.72 6.33
C PRO A 59 -7.25 -14.56 6.22
N GLU A 60 -6.91 -14.96 5.01
CA GLU A 60 -5.79 -15.83 4.69
C GLU A 60 -4.96 -15.23 3.54
N LEU A 61 -3.65 -15.10 3.77
CA LEU A 61 -2.72 -14.69 2.72
C LEU A 61 -2.52 -15.82 1.71
N LEU A 62 -2.90 -15.60 0.45
CA LEU A 62 -2.66 -16.53 -0.64
C LEU A 62 -1.30 -16.31 -1.30
N ILE A 63 -0.96 -15.04 -1.55
CA ILE A 63 0.37 -14.64 -2.05
C ILE A 63 0.66 -13.19 -1.69
N ALA A 64 1.93 -12.90 -1.38
CA ALA A 64 2.48 -11.57 -1.17
C ALA A 64 3.63 -11.35 -2.17
N ILE A 65 3.65 -10.21 -2.86
CA ILE A 65 4.63 -9.85 -3.88
C ILE A 65 5.19 -8.46 -3.54
N PRO A 66 6.40 -8.39 -2.95
CA PRO A 66 7.04 -7.11 -2.63
C PRO A 66 7.41 -6.33 -3.88
N GLU A 67 7.43 -5.00 -3.77
CA GLU A 67 7.84 -4.08 -4.85
C GLU A 67 7.09 -4.32 -6.17
N HIS A 68 5.81 -4.69 -6.07
CA HIS A 68 5.00 -5.09 -7.22
C HIS A 68 4.68 -3.89 -8.10
N LYS A 69 4.98 -4.02 -9.40
CA LYS A 69 4.75 -2.94 -10.38
C LYS A 69 3.49 -3.19 -11.20
N VAL A 70 2.64 -2.17 -11.25
CA VAL A 70 1.37 -2.15 -11.97
C VAL A 70 1.45 -1.14 -13.11
N PRO A 71 1.30 -1.57 -14.39
CA PRO A 71 1.30 -0.66 -15.52
C PRO A 71 0.15 0.36 -15.44
N LEU A 72 0.46 1.62 -15.75
CA LEU A 72 -0.50 2.72 -15.83
C LEU A 72 -0.30 3.52 -17.13
N PRO A 73 -1.36 4.11 -17.70
CA PRO A 73 -1.27 4.89 -18.94
C PRO A 73 -0.45 6.18 -18.78
N GLY A 74 -0.21 6.87 -19.89
CA GLY A 74 0.50 8.16 -19.93
C GLY A 74 2.04 8.09 -19.88
N SER A 75 2.65 6.90 -19.85
CA SER A 75 4.11 6.74 -19.96
C SER A 75 4.54 5.29 -20.24
N ARG A 76 5.47 5.08 -21.19
CA ARG A 76 6.12 3.76 -21.43
C ARG A 76 7.00 3.28 -20.27
N ARG A 77 7.33 4.15 -19.31
CA ARG A 77 8.19 3.85 -18.14
C ARG A 77 7.49 4.05 -16.78
N GLY A 78 6.21 4.44 -16.76
CA GLY A 78 5.56 4.93 -15.56
C GLY A 78 4.70 3.88 -14.86
N GLU A 79 5.26 2.73 -14.52
CA GLU A 79 4.55 1.76 -13.68
C GLU A 79 4.37 2.32 -12.26
N SER A 80 3.29 1.92 -11.58
CA SER A 80 3.17 2.11 -10.14
C SER A 80 3.93 1.02 -9.42
N GLN A 81 5.00 1.35 -8.69
CA GLN A 81 5.76 0.39 -7.88
C GLN A 81 5.25 0.40 -6.45
N ASN A 82 4.35 -0.50 -6.10
CA ASN A 82 3.77 -0.63 -4.77
C ASN A 82 4.73 -1.34 -3.82
N ASP A 83 4.75 -0.98 -2.54
CA ASP A 83 5.67 -1.60 -1.58
C ASP A 83 5.35 -3.10 -1.42
N LEU A 84 4.05 -3.45 -1.39
CA LEU A 84 3.62 -4.84 -1.42
C LEU A 84 2.25 -4.99 -2.09
N PHE A 85 2.11 -6.02 -2.92
CA PHE A 85 0.82 -6.52 -3.38
C PHE A 85 0.49 -7.82 -2.63
N ALA A 86 -0.73 -7.95 -2.12
CA ALA A 86 -1.19 -9.17 -1.46
C ALA A 86 -2.52 -9.64 -2.08
N LEU A 87 -2.62 -10.93 -2.34
CA LEU A 87 -3.88 -11.60 -2.66
C LEU A 87 -4.35 -12.32 -1.40
N VAL A 88 -5.55 -12.01 -0.94
CA VAL A 88 -6.12 -12.53 0.29
C VAL A 88 -7.46 -13.18 0.02
N ARG A 89 -7.74 -14.29 0.69
CA ARG A 89 -9.08 -14.84 0.83
C ARG A 89 -9.65 -14.43 2.19
N ALA A 90 -10.87 -13.92 2.24
CA ALA A 90 -11.60 -13.60 3.47
C ALA A 90 -13.02 -14.17 3.35
N GLY A 91 -13.26 -15.30 3.99
CA GLY A 91 -14.43 -16.14 3.75
C GLY A 91 -14.51 -16.57 2.28
N GLU A 92 -15.64 -16.28 1.64
CA GLU A 92 -15.88 -16.56 0.22
C GLU A 92 -15.37 -15.46 -0.71
N GLN A 93 -14.82 -14.34 -0.18
CA GLN A 93 -14.33 -13.22 -0.99
C GLN A 93 -12.82 -13.30 -1.20
N THR A 94 -12.40 -12.94 -2.41
CA THR A 94 -11.00 -12.69 -2.75
C THR A 94 -10.76 -11.19 -2.84
N VAL A 95 -9.62 -10.75 -2.31
CA VAL A 95 -9.24 -9.33 -2.24
C VAL A 95 -7.85 -9.15 -2.80
N ALA A 96 -7.73 -8.28 -3.80
CA ALA A 96 -6.45 -7.78 -4.28
C ALA A 96 -6.09 -6.52 -3.50
N ILE A 97 -4.97 -6.56 -2.78
CA ILE A 97 -4.58 -5.53 -1.83
C ILE A 97 -3.27 -4.90 -2.27
N THR A 98 -3.24 -3.57 -2.36
CA THR A 98 -2.00 -2.80 -2.38
C THR A 98 -1.72 -2.29 -0.97
N ILE A 99 -0.53 -2.62 -0.45
CA ILE A 99 -0.04 -2.14 0.83
C ILE A 99 1.05 -1.10 0.58
N GLU A 100 0.95 0.04 1.25
CA GLU A 100 2.00 1.07 1.30
C GLU A 100 2.52 1.16 2.74
N GLY A 101 3.82 0.99 2.92
CA GLY A 101 4.48 1.09 4.22
C GLY A 101 4.77 2.54 4.58
N LYS A 102 4.61 2.87 5.86
CA LYS A 102 5.03 4.18 6.39
C LYS A 102 5.67 4.07 7.76
N VAL A 103 6.69 4.88 8.01
CA VAL A 103 7.23 5.14 9.34
C VAL A 103 7.25 6.64 9.59
N ASP A 104 8.37 7.30 9.37
CA ASP A 104 8.52 8.73 9.58
C ASP A 104 8.62 9.50 8.27
N GLU A 105 8.91 8.83 7.16
CA GLU A 105 8.96 9.43 5.84
C GLU A 105 7.56 9.75 5.29
N PRO A 106 7.38 10.92 4.67
CA PRO A 106 6.08 11.30 4.12
C PRO A 106 5.69 10.43 2.92
N PHE A 107 4.41 10.50 2.55
CA PHE A 107 4.02 10.18 1.18
C PHE A 107 4.78 11.07 0.18
N ASP A 108 4.83 10.63 -1.08
CA ASP A 108 5.42 11.43 -2.16
C ASP A 108 4.73 12.82 -2.30
N GLN A 109 5.22 13.64 -3.22
CA GLN A 109 4.75 15.00 -3.44
C GLN A 109 3.22 15.10 -3.60
N PRO A 110 2.62 16.17 -3.04
CA PRO A 110 1.19 16.46 -3.22
C PRO A 110 0.88 16.84 -4.67
N LEU A 111 -0.39 16.74 -5.07
CA LEU A 111 -0.84 16.90 -6.45
C LEU A 111 -0.43 18.24 -7.06
N GLY A 112 -0.56 19.35 -6.32
CA GLY A 112 -0.21 20.69 -6.83
C GLY A 112 1.27 20.77 -7.23
N ARG A 113 2.16 20.14 -6.45
CA ARG A 113 3.58 20.04 -6.79
C ARG A 113 3.81 19.06 -7.94
N TRP A 114 3.14 17.91 -7.92
CA TRP A 114 3.28 16.89 -8.96
C TRP A 114 2.82 17.39 -10.34
N LEU A 115 1.79 18.23 -10.37
CA LEU A 115 1.19 18.84 -11.56
C LEU A 115 1.90 20.10 -12.04
N LYS A 116 2.86 20.63 -11.27
CA LYS A 116 3.69 21.75 -11.73
C LYS A 116 4.39 21.34 -13.03
N GLU A 117 4.16 22.13 -14.09
CA GLU A 117 4.66 21.85 -15.45
C GLU A 117 4.27 20.44 -15.96
N ALA A 118 3.07 19.98 -15.61
CA ALA A 118 2.60 18.66 -16.02
C ALA A 118 2.68 18.47 -17.54
N SER A 119 3.25 17.34 -17.96
CA SER A 119 3.18 16.90 -19.35
C SER A 119 1.77 16.41 -19.72
N ALA A 120 1.50 16.23 -21.02
CA ALA A 120 0.26 15.60 -21.46
C ALA A 120 0.04 14.21 -20.83
N GLY A 121 1.11 13.40 -20.72
CA GLY A 121 1.05 12.07 -20.12
C GLY A 121 0.75 12.08 -18.62
N LYS A 122 1.23 13.08 -17.86
CA LYS A 122 0.83 13.24 -16.44
C LYS A 122 -0.67 13.53 -16.31
N ARG A 123 -1.21 14.40 -17.16
CA ARG A 123 -2.64 14.72 -17.17
C ARG A 123 -3.50 13.52 -17.58
N GLU A 124 -3.12 12.83 -18.65
CA GLU A 124 -3.77 11.59 -19.11
C GLU A 124 -3.82 10.54 -17.98
N ARG A 125 -2.68 10.35 -17.30
CA ARG A 125 -2.59 9.43 -16.17
C ARG A 125 -3.51 9.81 -15.02
N LEU A 126 -3.51 11.08 -14.61
CA LEU A 126 -4.37 11.52 -13.51
C LEU A 126 -5.84 11.36 -13.86
N ASN A 127 -6.24 11.75 -15.08
CA ASN A 127 -7.60 11.57 -15.57
C ASN A 127 -8.00 10.09 -15.53
N PHE A 128 -7.17 9.20 -16.07
CA PHE A 128 -7.44 7.75 -16.04
C PHE A 128 -7.63 7.22 -14.62
N MET A 129 -6.77 7.62 -13.67
CA MET A 129 -6.88 7.15 -12.29
C MET A 129 -8.13 7.73 -11.61
N CYS A 130 -8.48 8.99 -11.88
CA CYS A 130 -9.70 9.59 -11.34
C CYS A 130 -10.95 8.90 -11.91
N ASP A 131 -11.00 8.66 -13.22
CA ASP A 131 -12.10 7.94 -13.87
C ASP A 131 -12.23 6.52 -13.30
N LEU A 132 -11.11 5.81 -13.13
CA LEU A 132 -11.09 4.46 -12.56
C LEU A 132 -11.62 4.42 -11.12
N LEU A 133 -11.30 5.45 -10.34
CA LEU A 133 -11.68 5.58 -8.93
C LEU A 133 -12.99 6.34 -8.73
N GLY A 134 -13.66 6.82 -9.78
CA GLY A 134 -14.87 7.62 -9.66
C GLY A 134 -14.66 9.00 -9.02
N LEU A 135 -13.44 9.51 -9.00
CA LEU A 135 -13.10 10.82 -8.45
C LEU A 135 -13.37 11.92 -9.48
N LYS A 136 -13.95 13.03 -9.02
CA LYS A 136 -14.21 14.21 -9.86
C LYS A 136 -13.05 15.19 -9.78
N LEU A 137 -12.56 15.61 -10.94
CA LEU A 137 -11.59 16.69 -11.05
C LEU A 137 -12.29 18.07 -11.00
N PRO A 138 -11.58 19.14 -10.56
CA PRO A 138 -10.22 19.13 -10.02
C PRO A 138 -10.16 18.56 -8.60
N LEU A 139 -9.07 17.85 -8.30
CA LEU A 139 -8.74 17.45 -6.93
C LEU A 139 -7.96 18.58 -6.25
N SER A 140 -8.03 18.64 -4.91
CA SER A 140 -7.27 19.61 -4.13
C SER A 140 -5.75 19.37 -4.25
N ASP A 141 -4.98 20.47 -4.25
CA ASP A 141 -3.54 20.45 -4.50
C ASP A 141 -2.72 19.76 -3.40
N ASP A 142 -3.26 19.67 -2.19
CA ASP A 142 -2.66 19.05 -1.01
C ASP A 142 -2.75 17.51 -1.01
N ILE A 143 -3.66 16.93 -1.79
CA ILE A 143 -3.82 15.48 -1.87
C ILE A 143 -2.54 14.81 -2.35
N ARG A 144 -2.13 13.74 -1.66
CA ARG A 144 -0.93 12.97 -2.03
C ARG A 144 -1.18 12.16 -3.30
N TYR A 145 -0.44 12.48 -4.36
CA TYR A 145 -0.49 11.75 -5.63
C TYR A 145 -0.29 10.24 -5.42
N GLN A 146 0.61 9.86 -4.51
CA GLN A 146 0.91 8.48 -4.19
C GLN A 146 -0.34 7.68 -3.78
N LEU A 147 -1.23 8.25 -2.97
CA LEU A 147 -2.43 7.55 -2.48
C LEU A 147 -3.42 7.24 -3.61
N ILE A 148 -3.69 8.21 -4.50
CA ILE A 148 -4.52 7.99 -5.70
C ILE A 148 -3.93 6.87 -6.55
N HIS A 149 -2.62 6.92 -6.74
CA HIS A 149 -1.87 6.00 -7.58
C HIS A 149 -1.82 4.56 -7.04
N ARG A 150 -1.67 4.38 -5.71
CA ARG A 150 -1.76 3.07 -5.06
C ARG A 150 -3.15 2.48 -5.13
N THR A 151 -4.16 3.31 -4.89
CA THR A 151 -5.56 2.86 -4.96
C THR A 151 -5.95 2.43 -6.36
N ALA A 152 -5.55 3.18 -7.39
CA ALA A 152 -5.73 2.76 -8.78
C ALA A 152 -5.03 1.43 -9.09
N SER A 153 -3.83 1.23 -8.53
CA SER A 153 -3.06 -0.01 -8.71
C SER A 153 -3.79 -1.23 -8.11
N ALA A 154 -4.40 -1.08 -6.93
CA ALA A 154 -5.21 -2.14 -6.31
C ALA A 154 -6.39 -2.53 -7.21
N VAL A 155 -7.13 -1.55 -7.76
CA VAL A 155 -8.28 -1.80 -8.64
C VAL A 155 -7.85 -2.49 -9.94
N ILE A 156 -6.73 -2.09 -10.53
CA ILE A 156 -6.20 -2.71 -11.76
C ILE A 156 -5.84 -4.18 -11.50
N GLU A 157 -5.12 -4.47 -10.41
CA GLU A 157 -4.75 -5.83 -10.09
C GLU A 157 -5.95 -6.69 -9.68
N ALA A 158 -6.94 -6.10 -9.01
CA ALA A 158 -8.20 -6.78 -8.72
C ALA A 158 -8.91 -7.23 -10.00
N LYS A 159 -8.98 -6.36 -11.03
CA LYS A 159 -9.52 -6.73 -12.35
C LYS A 159 -8.67 -7.79 -13.05
N ARG A 160 -7.34 -7.69 -12.94
CA ARG A 160 -6.39 -8.61 -13.60
C ARG A 160 -6.42 -10.02 -12.99
N PHE A 161 -6.49 -10.11 -11.66
CA PHE A 161 -6.57 -11.37 -10.91
C PHE A 161 -8.02 -11.86 -10.72
N LYS A 162 -9.01 -11.08 -11.16
CA LYS A 162 -10.46 -11.37 -11.03
C LYS A 162 -10.89 -11.58 -9.59
N THR A 163 -10.53 -10.65 -8.72
CA THR A 163 -10.95 -10.68 -7.31
C THR A 163 -12.29 -9.99 -7.10
N ASP A 164 -13.00 -10.37 -6.04
CA ASP A 164 -14.29 -9.80 -5.68
C ASP A 164 -14.17 -8.35 -5.18
N ALA A 165 -13.04 -8.05 -4.53
CA ALA A 165 -12.74 -6.75 -3.96
C ALA A 165 -11.30 -6.29 -4.26
N ALA A 166 -11.09 -4.99 -4.12
CA ALA A 166 -9.80 -4.33 -4.10
C ALA A 166 -9.64 -3.57 -2.78
N ALA A 167 -8.42 -3.49 -2.25
CA ALA A 167 -8.12 -2.65 -1.10
C ALA A 167 -6.79 -1.90 -1.26
N MET A 168 -6.75 -0.66 -0.79
CA MET A 168 -5.50 0.06 -0.55
C MET A 168 -5.37 0.27 0.96
N VAL A 169 -4.31 -0.28 1.54
CA VAL A 169 -4.05 -0.18 2.98
C VAL A 169 -2.70 0.46 3.22
N VAL A 170 -2.67 1.50 4.05
CA VAL A 170 -1.42 2.02 4.60
C VAL A 170 -1.06 1.19 5.82
N HIS A 171 0.11 0.54 5.79
CA HIS A 171 0.66 -0.16 6.95
C HIS A 171 1.70 0.74 7.62
N SER A 172 1.28 1.41 8.69
CA SER A 172 2.10 2.37 9.43
C SER A 172 2.78 1.72 10.62
N PHE A 173 4.09 1.86 10.72
CA PHE A 173 4.89 1.51 11.90
C PHE A 173 5.24 2.73 12.77
N SER A 174 4.64 3.90 12.48
CA SER A 174 4.80 5.10 13.28
C SER A 174 3.98 5.02 14.57
N PRO A 175 4.58 5.14 15.78
CA PRO A 175 3.84 5.13 17.04
C PRO A 175 2.81 6.27 17.16
N THR A 176 3.07 7.39 16.48
CA THR A 176 2.19 8.57 16.46
C THR A 176 1.33 8.62 15.20
N ARG A 177 1.28 7.55 14.41
CA ARG A 177 0.53 7.48 13.14
C ARG A 177 0.82 8.66 12.20
N ARG A 178 2.12 9.00 12.05
CA ARG A 178 2.52 10.08 11.13
C ARG A 178 1.88 9.86 9.76
N TRP A 179 1.46 10.97 9.14
CA TRP A 179 0.82 11.01 7.82
C TRP A 179 -0.60 10.45 7.76
N PHE A 180 -1.22 10.10 8.90
CA PHE A 180 -2.64 9.72 8.92
C PHE A 180 -3.54 10.84 8.39
N GLU A 181 -3.24 12.11 8.66
CA GLU A 181 -4.01 13.26 8.16
C GLU A 181 -4.00 13.34 6.62
N ASP A 182 -2.86 13.05 5.97
CA ASP A 182 -2.78 12.99 4.51
C ASP A 182 -3.63 11.83 3.94
N TYR A 183 -3.63 10.69 4.63
CA TYR A 183 -4.48 9.55 4.29
C TYR A 183 -5.97 9.86 4.48
N ALA A 184 -6.32 10.51 5.59
CA ALA A 184 -7.69 10.89 5.91
C ALA A 184 -8.23 11.92 4.90
N ALA A 185 -7.42 12.90 4.52
CA ALA A 185 -7.77 13.87 3.47
C ALA A 185 -8.03 13.18 2.12
N PHE A 186 -7.26 12.15 1.78
CA PHE A 186 -7.52 11.32 0.59
C PHE A 186 -8.80 10.49 0.72
N ALA A 187 -9.04 9.84 1.86
CA ALA A 187 -10.25 9.06 2.10
C ALA A 187 -11.53 9.94 2.03
N ALA A 188 -11.45 11.18 2.49
CA ALA A 188 -12.53 12.16 2.41
C ALA A 188 -12.98 12.49 0.97
N LEU A 189 -12.12 12.28 -0.04
CA LEU A 189 -12.51 12.41 -1.44
C LEU A 189 -13.61 11.41 -1.85
N PHE A 190 -13.76 10.32 -1.11
CA PHE A 190 -14.79 9.31 -1.28
C PHE A 190 -15.96 9.47 -0.31
N GLY A 191 -16.01 10.58 0.44
CA GLY A 191 -17.03 10.81 1.47
C GLY A 191 -16.82 10.01 2.75
N LEU A 192 -15.62 9.47 2.97
CA LEU A 192 -15.30 8.67 4.15
C LEU A 192 -14.71 9.53 5.27
N GLU A 193 -15.09 9.23 6.51
CA GLU A 193 -14.38 9.69 7.70
C GLU A 193 -13.39 8.59 8.13
N ALA A 194 -12.12 8.78 7.79
CA ALA A 194 -11.10 7.77 8.06
C ALA A 194 -10.83 7.63 9.55
N GLU A 195 -10.77 6.38 10.02
CA GLU A 195 -10.33 6.01 11.36
C GLU A 195 -9.13 5.07 11.27
N PRO A 196 -8.12 5.23 12.14
CA PRO A 196 -7.03 4.27 12.23
C PRO A 196 -7.55 2.89 12.60
N ASP A 197 -6.90 1.85 12.06
CA ASP A 197 -7.17 0.45 12.37
C ASP A 197 -8.57 -0.03 11.95
N GLN A 198 -9.20 0.69 11.02
CA GLN A 198 -10.45 0.34 10.38
C GLN A 198 -10.32 0.26 8.87
N LEU A 199 -11.13 -0.61 8.26
CA LEU A 199 -11.30 -0.70 6.82
C LEU A 199 -12.64 -0.10 6.43
N HIS A 200 -12.60 0.88 5.54
CA HIS A 200 -13.77 1.59 5.05
C HIS A 200 -14.09 1.13 3.63
N SER A 201 -15.34 0.75 3.39
CA SER A 201 -15.81 0.45 2.03
C SER A 201 -16.24 1.74 1.35
N ILE A 202 -15.86 1.92 0.09
CA ILE A 202 -16.35 3.03 -0.72
C ILE A 202 -17.74 2.65 -1.24
N GLU A 203 -18.74 3.50 -1.00
CA GLU A 203 -20.15 3.23 -1.31
C GLU A 203 -20.49 3.24 -2.80
N ALA A 204 -19.68 3.90 -3.63
CA ALA A 204 -19.92 3.96 -5.06
C ALA A 204 -19.92 2.55 -5.69
N ALA A 205 -20.72 2.37 -6.74
CA ALA A 205 -20.89 1.12 -7.49
C ALA A 205 -19.62 0.72 -8.27
N HIS A 206 -18.48 0.65 -7.59
CA HIS A 206 -17.23 0.15 -8.12
C HIS A 206 -17.32 -1.36 -8.25
N THR A 207 -16.98 -1.85 -9.45
CA THR A 207 -16.69 -3.26 -9.66
C THR A 207 -15.20 -3.37 -10.02
N PRO A 208 -14.37 -4.00 -9.17
CA PRO A 208 -14.70 -4.65 -7.89
C PRO A 208 -14.95 -3.66 -6.75
N ARG A 209 -15.55 -4.12 -5.64
CA ARG A 209 -15.76 -3.29 -4.44
C ARG A 209 -14.41 -2.78 -3.93
N LEU A 210 -14.32 -1.49 -3.62
CA LEU A 210 -13.07 -0.86 -3.20
C LEU A 210 -13.10 -0.51 -1.72
N TYR A 211 -12.02 -0.84 -1.03
CA TYR A 211 -11.82 -0.53 0.37
C TYR A 211 -10.55 0.31 0.60
N LEU A 212 -10.57 1.18 1.61
CA LEU A 212 -9.42 1.93 2.10
C LEU A 212 -9.19 1.61 3.57
N GLY A 213 -7.94 1.38 3.96
CA GLY A 213 -7.59 1.08 5.34
C GLY A 213 -6.30 1.73 5.81
N TRP A 214 -6.20 1.87 7.12
CA TRP A 214 -4.97 2.20 7.82
C TRP A 214 -4.72 1.14 8.89
N ALA A 215 -3.58 0.46 8.85
CA ALA A 215 -3.19 -0.53 9.84
C ALA A 215 -1.97 -0.03 10.63
N SER A 216 -2.08 0.02 11.95
CA SER A 216 -0.98 0.34 12.85
C SER A 216 -0.21 -0.94 13.20
N GLY A 217 0.97 -1.08 12.60
CA GLY A 217 1.93 -2.15 12.90
C GLY A 217 2.83 -1.76 14.08
N GLN A 218 3.29 -2.78 14.81
CA GLN A 218 4.30 -2.58 15.86
C GLN A 218 5.70 -2.70 15.26
N PHE A 219 6.58 -1.78 15.68
CA PHE A 219 8.01 -1.86 15.38
C PHE A 219 8.70 -2.70 16.46
N HIS A 220 9.27 -3.85 16.11
CA HIS A 220 10.23 -4.52 16.98
C HIS A 220 11.59 -3.83 16.81
N GLN A 221 11.97 -2.97 17.76
CA GLN A 221 13.40 -2.70 17.94
C GLN A 221 14.01 -4.00 18.46
N SER A 222 14.81 -4.66 17.64
CA SER A 222 15.74 -5.66 18.16
C SER A 222 16.57 -4.94 19.23
N SER A 223 16.40 -5.31 20.50
CA SER A 223 17.24 -4.80 21.58
C SER A 223 18.70 -4.93 21.14
N PRO A 224 19.57 -3.93 21.36
CA PRO A 224 20.99 -4.13 21.17
C PRO A 224 21.41 -5.34 22.00
N LEU A 225 22.06 -6.32 21.37
CA LEU A 225 22.66 -7.46 22.05
C LEU A 225 23.37 -6.94 23.30
N PRO A 226 23.15 -7.53 24.49
CA PRO A 226 23.85 -7.09 25.68
C PRO A 226 25.34 -7.15 25.39
N VAL A 227 26.00 -6.01 25.54
CA VAL A 227 27.46 -5.92 25.51
C VAL A 227 27.94 -6.90 26.57
N GLN A 228 28.50 -8.03 26.13
CA GLN A 228 29.19 -8.93 27.03
C GLN A 228 30.36 -8.13 27.61
N SER A 229 30.20 -7.65 28.83
CA SER A 229 31.29 -7.16 29.65
C SER A 229 32.25 -8.32 29.83
N ALA A 230 33.38 -8.27 29.13
CA ALA A 230 34.51 -9.14 29.37
C ALA A 230 34.99 -8.89 30.82
N PHE A 231 35.08 -9.99 31.57
CA PHE A 231 35.78 -10.05 32.85
C PHE A 231 37.29 -10.00 32.61
#